data_AF-A0A6P6G0X3-F1
#
_entry.id   AF-A0A6P6G0X3-F1
#
_cell.length_a   1.000
_cell.length_b   1.000
_cell.length_c   1.000
_cell.angle_alpha   90.00
_cell.angle_beta   90.00
_cell.angle_gamma   90.00
#
_symmetry.space_group_name_H-M   'P 1'
#
loop_
_entity.id
_entity.type
_entity.pdbx_description
1 polymer ?
#
loop_
_entity_poly.entity_id
_entity_poly.type
_entity_poly.pdbx_seq_one_letter_code
_entity_poly.pdbx_strand_id
1 'polypeptide(L)'
;MHNPAEQKMVGPTSQKEFEDCTFEWLYWPQAHQPYSPDTVEYIKSLDAERDIELLKFHGWDLPPQCARNLRISTMLLKKGVERALTPFAIGSIMCRETVKKEAVIEQIIEEAQEAELPGISEAAFLQTLSSIMDRRLDELFP
;
A
#
# COMPACT_ATOMS: atom_id res chain seq x y z
N MET A 1 -6.34 -33.98 31.10
CA MET A 1 -7.16 -32.80 31.46
C MET A 1 -6.46 -31.59 30.88
N HIS A 2 -6.95 -31.10 29.75
CA HIS A 2 -6.41 -29.93 29.06
C HIS A 2 -6.98 -28.69 29.74
N ASN A 3 -6.14 -27.71 30.10
CA ASN A 3 -6.56 -26.50 30.78
C ASN A 3 -7.42 -25.63 29.83
N PRO A 4 -8.70 -25.35 30.14
CA PRO A 4 -9.57 -24.53 29.27
C PRO A 4 -9.16 -23.05 29.19
N ALA A 5 -8.17 -22.60 29.97
CA ALA A 5 -7.77 -21.19 30.05
C ALA A 5 -6.70 -20.76 29.02
N GLU A 6 -6.14 -21.69 28.23
CA GLU A 6 -5.12 -21.35 27.21
C GLU A 6 -5.71 -21.10 25.81
N GLN A 7 -7.03 -21.14 25.67
CA GLN A 7 -7.75 -20.84 24.43
C GLN A 7 -8.65 -19.61 24.57
N LYS A 8 -8.04 -18.42 24.64
CA LYS A 8 -8.53 -17.13 24.08
C LYS A 8 -7.71 -15.96 24.64
N MET A 9 -6.55 -15.73 24.04
CA MET A 9 -5.99 -14.36 23.93
C MET A 9 -5.31 -14.17 22.57
N VAL A 10 -5.88 -14.75 21.52
CA VAL A 10 -5.68 -14.17 20.19
C VAL A 10 -6.72 -13.06 20.10
N GLY A 11 -6.33 -11.85 20.51
CA GLY A 11 -7.03 -10.63 20.10
C GLY A 11 -7.10 -10.58 18.57
N PRO A 12 -7.99 -9.77 17.97
CA PRO A 12 -8.10 -9.73 16.51
C PRO A 12 -6.70 -9.49 15.97
N THR A 13 -6.17 -10.49 15.27
CA THR A 13 -4.93 -10.35 14.54
C THR A 13 -5.31 -9.52 13.33
N SER A 14 -5.49 -8.21 13.54
CA SER A 14 -5.39 -7.25 12.46
C SER A 14 -3.98 -7.45 11.92
N GLN A 15 -3.87 -8.26 10.88
CA GLN A 15 -2.66 -8.30 10.07
C GLN A 15 -2.47 -6.87 9.61
N LYS A 16 -1.53 -6.16 10.24
CA LYS A 16 -1.25 -4.77 9.89
C LYS A 16 -0.80 -4.77 8.43
N GLU A 17 -1.61 -4.19 7.55
CA GLU A 17 -1.21 -3.97 6.17
C GLU A 17 0.05 -3.08 6.20
N PHE A 18 1.13 -3.48 5.52
CA PHE A 18 2.44 -2.80 5.54
C PHE A 18 3.15 -2.77 6.91
N GLU A 19 3.29 -3.93 7.58
CA GLU A 19 4.12 -4.12 8.78
C GLU A 19 5.50 -3.41 8.67
N ASP A 20 5.86 -2.60 9.69
CA ASP A 20 7.06 -1.74 9.84
C ASP A 20 8.08 -1.82 8.67
N CYS A 21 7.68 -1.32 7.50
CA CYS A 21 8.56 -1.26 6.33
C CYS A 21 9.45 -0.04 6.46
N THR A 22 10.77 -0.25 6.53
CA THR A 22 11.78 0.82 6.40
C THR A 22 12.60 0.57 5.15
N PHE A 23 12.59 1.53 4.24
CA PHE A 23 13.40 1.48 3.03
C PHE A 23 14.73 2.21 3.26
N GLU A 24 15.83 1.47 3.40
CA GLU A 24 17.18 2.04 3.60
C GLU A 24 17.58 3.06 2.54
N TRP A 25 17.13 2.86 1.29
CA TRP A 25 17.43 3.78 0.19
C TRP A 25 16.74 5.15 0.32
N LEU A 26 15.77 5.32 1.23
CA LEU A 26 15.17 6.63 1.51
C LEU A 26 16.20 7.64 2.03
N TYR A 27 17.24 7.16 2.73
CA TYR A 27 18.31 8.02 3.25
C TYR A 27 19.35 8.39 2.18
N TRP A 28 19.26 7.81 0.98
CA TRP A 28 20.20 8.11 -0.09
C TRP A 28 19.83 9.43 -0.80
N PRO A 29 20.82 10.26 -1.17
CA PRO A 29 20.56 11.50 -1.92
C PRO A 29 19.76 11.29 -3.22
N GLN A 30 19.93 10.11 -3.85
CA GLN A 30 19.25 9.71 -5.07
C GLN A 30 17.73 9.60 -4.90
N ALA A 31 17.24 9.24 -3.72
CA ALA A 31 15.79 9.14 -3.48
C ALA A 31 15.09 10.50 -3.56
N HIS A 32 15.83 11.60 -3.41
CA HIS A 32 15.29 12.96 -3.49
C HIS A 32 15.29 13.52 -4.91
N GLN A 33 15.81 12.76 -5.89
CA GLN A 33 15.81 13.16 -7.29
C GLN A 33 14.50 12.75 -7.96
N PRO A 34 13.92 13.57 -8.86
CA PRO A 34 12.76 13.16 -9.63
C PRO A 34 13.09 11.96 -10.53
N TYR A 35 12.08 11.17 -10.86
CA TYR A 35 12.23 10.10 -11.83
C TYR A 35 12.58 10.64 -13.21
N SER A 36 13.36 9.87 -13.97
CA SER A 36 13.63 10.18 -15.38
C SER A 36 12.35 10.01 -16.22
N PRO A 37 12.21 10.69 -17.38
CA PRO A 37 11.05 10.53 -18.25
C PRO A 37 10.78 9.07 -18.64
N ASP A 38 11.83 8.30 -18.96
CA ASP A 38 11.71 6.88 -19.31
C ASP A 38 11.18 6.05 -18.13
N THR A 39 11.63 6.37 -16.90
CA THR A 39 11.12 5.73 -15.68
C THR A 39 9.67 6.09 -15.40
N VAL A 40 9.28 7.34 -15.65
CA VAL A 40 7.89 7.79 -15.52
C VAL A 40 6.98 7.01 -16.47
N GLU A 41 7.38 6.86 -17.74
CA GLU A 41 6.61 6.09 -18.72
C GLU A 41 6.54 4.60 -18.36
N TYR A 42 7.64 4.03 -17.86
CA TYR A 42 7.64 2.68 -17.33
C TYR A 42 6.64 2.51 -16.17
N ILE A 43 6.67 3.41 -15.18
CA ILE A 43 5.77 3.36 -14.03
C ILE A 43 4.30 3.48 -14.46
N LYS A 44 3.97 4.36 -15.41
CA LYS A 44 2.62 4.48 -15.97
C LYS A 44 2.13 3.19 -16.62
N SER A 45 3.05 2.42 -17.22
CA SER A 45 2.73 1.16 -17.89
C SER A 45 2.45 -0.03 -16.94
N LEU A 46 2.83 0.07 -15.66
CA LEU A 46 2.63 -0.99 -14.67
C LEU A 46 1.15 -1.33 -14.50
N ASP A 47 0.86 -2.63 -14.35
CA ASP A 47 -0.48 -3.18 -14.20
C ASP A 47 -0.47 -4.34 -13.20
N ALA A 48 -0.94 -4.05 -11.98
CA ALA A 48 -0.92 -5.01 -10.89
C ALA A 48 -1.74 -6.28 -11.16
N GLU A 49 -2.84 -6.20 -11.94
CA GLU A 49 -3.62 -7.40 -12.25
C GLU A 49 -2.86 -8.32 -13.20
N ARG A 50 -2.20 -7.75 -14.22
CA ARG A 50 -1.36 -8.53 -15.13
C ARG A 50 -0.20 -9.20 -14.38
N ASP A 51 0.41 -8.48 -13.43
CA ASP A 51 1.49 -9.03 -12.62
C ASP A 51 1.00 -10.19 -11.72
N ILE A 52 -0.17 -10.04 -11.10
CA ILE A 52 -0.80 -11.10 -10.28
C ILE A 52 -1.16 -12.32 -11.13
N GLU A 53 -1.76 -12.10 -12.31
CA GLU A 53 -2.10 -13.17 -13.25
C GLU A 53 -0.85 -13.92 -13.75
N LEU A 54 0.23 -13.18 -14.03
CA LEU A 54 1.51 -13.76 -14.44
C LEU A 54 2.13 -14.62 -13.34
N LEU A 55 2.13 -14.14 -12.10
CA LEU A 55 2.61 -14.91 -10.94
C LEU A 55 1.81 -16.21 -10.78
N LYS A 56 0.49 -16.12 -10.89
CA LYS A 56 -0.40 -17.28 -10.84
C LYS A 56 -0.15 -18.27 -11.97
N PHE A 57 0.07 -17.77 -13.19
CA PHE A 57 0.40 -18.60 -14.35
C PHE A 57 1.70 -19.40 -14.14
N HIS A 58 2.68 -18.80 -13.45
CA HIS A 58 3.93 -19.48 -13.06
C HIS A 58 3.82 -20.34 -11.80
N GLY A 59 2.61 -20.57 -11.29
CA GLY A 59 2.34 -21.46 -10.16
C GLY A 59 2.44 -20.79 -8.78
N TRP A 60 2.55 -19.46 -8.73
CA TRP A 60 2.51 -18.71 -7.47
C TRP A 60 1.16 -18.01 -7.29
N ASP A 61 0.26 -18.65 -6.56
CA ASP A 61 -1.01 -18.03 -6.16
C ASP A 61 -0.78 -17.09 -4.96
N LEU A 62 -0.94 -15.79 -5.17
CA LEU A 62 -0.70 -14.79 -4.12
C LEU A 62 -1.81 -14.86 -3.07
N PRO A 63 -1.48 -14.87 -1.77
CA PRO A 63 -2.48 -14.66 -0.73
C PRO A 63 -3.27 -13.36 -0.99
N PRO A 64 -4.59 -13.33 -0.72
CA PRO A 64 -5.42 -12.15 -1.02
C PRO A 64 -4.85 -10.83 -0.49
N GLN A 65 -4.30 -10.84 0.73
CA GLN A 65 -3.68 -9.66 1.33
C GLN A 65 -2.41 -9.21 0.58
N CYS A 66 -1.59 -10.14 0.12
CA CYS A 66 -0.40 -9.82 -0.68
C CYS A 66 -0.79 -9.20 -2.03
N ALA A 67 -1.82 -9.75 -2.68
CA ALA A 67 -2.35 -9.21 -3.92
C ALA A 67 -2.91 -7.78 -3.71
N ARG A 68 -3.63 -7.55 -2.61
CA ARG A 68 -4.10 -6.21 -2.22
C ARG A 68 -2.93 -5.23 -2.00
N ASN A 69 -1.91 -5.62 -1.25
CA ASN A 69 -0.72 -4.76 -1.03
C ASN A 69 -0.01 -4.42 -2.34
N LEU A 70 0.07 -5.35 -3.30
CA LEU A 70 0.65 -5.10 -4.63
C LEU A 70 -0.19 -4.08 -5.42
N ARG A 71 -1.52 -4.20 -5.39
CA ARG A 71 -2.43 -3.24 -6.04
C ARG A 71 -2.29 -1.84 -5.44
N ILE A 72 -2.32 -1.75 -4.12
CA ILE A 72 -2.22 -0.47 -3.39
C ILE A 72 -0.86 0.19 -3.62
N SER A 73 0.25 -0.56 -3.52
CA SER A 73 1.59 0.00 -3.72
C SER A 73 1.81 0.44 -5.17
N THR A 74 1.32 -0.33 -6.16
CA THR A 74 1.35 0.07 -7.58
C THR A 74 0.52 1.33 -7.81
N MET A 75 -0.68 1.42 -7.20
CA MET A 75 -1.54 2.59 -7.29
C MET A 75 -0.86 3.84 -6.71
N LEU A 76 -0.29 3.73 -5.51
CA LEU A 76 0.44 4.82 -4.86
C LEU A 76 1.62 5.30 -5.72
N LEU A 77 2.41 4.37 -6.27
CA LEU A 77 3.55 4.69 -7.12
C LEU A 77 3.10 5.47 -8.36
N LYS A 78 2.05 5.01 -9.05
CA LYS A 78 1.51 5.68 -10.25
C LYS A 78 0.98 7.08 -9.93
N LYS A 79 0.14 7.20 -8.89
CA LYS A 79 -0.45 8.47 -8.46
C LYS A 79 0.58 9.47 -7.95
N GLY A 80 1.62 8.99 -7.28
CA GLY A 80 2.74 9.82 -6.83
C GLY A 80 3.56 10.36 -8.00
N VAL A 81 3.85 9.52 -9.00
CA VAL A 81 4.58 9.94 -10.20
C VAL A 81 3.78 10.93 -11.05
N GLU A 82 2.47 10.75 -11.17
CA GLU A 82 1.57 11.72 -11.83
C GLU A 82 1.64 13.11 -11.18
N ARG A 83 1.92 13.16 -9.87
CA ARG A 83 2.10 14.38 -9.08
C ARG A 83 3.56 14.85 -8.99
N ALA A 84 4.45 14.30 -9.83
CA ALA A 84 5.89 14.59 -9.84
C ALA A 84 6.58 14.36 -8.47
N LEU A 85 6.06 13.45 -7.65
CA LEU A 85 6.68 13.10 -6.37
C LEU A 85 7.99 12.32 -6.60
N THR A 86 8.94 12.54 -5.71
CA THR A 86 10.23 11.83 -5.68
C THR A 86 10.07 10.44 -5.06
N PRO A 87 11.00 9.50 -5.32
CA PRO A 87 11.05 8.23 -4.60
C PRO A 87 11.00 8.39 -3.08
N PHE A 88 11.66 9.43 -2.55
CA PHE A 88 11.63 9.79 -1.14
C PHE A 88 10.20 10.09 -0.67
N ALA A 89 9.52 11.03 -1.32
CA ALA A 89 8.15 11.39 -0.96
C ALA A 89 7.20 10.18 -1.01
N ILE A 90 7.30 9.37 -2.08
CA ILE A 90 6.47 8.16 -2.23
C ILE A 90 6.78 7.12 -1.16
N GLY A 91 8.05 6.80 -0.92
CA GLY A 91 8.41 5.80 0.09
C GLY A 91 8.14 6.27 1.52
N SER A 92 8.24 7.56 1.81
CA SER A 92 7.86 8.14 3.11
C SER A 92 6.36 8.00 3.41
N ILE A 93 5.50 7.91 2.40
CA ILE A 93 4.06 7.62 2.60
C ILE A 93 3.85 6.18 3.08
N MET A 94 4.72 5.25 2.65
CA MET A 94 4.66 3.84 3.00
C MET A 94 5.33 3.51 4.34
N CYS A 95 6.26 4.35 4.79
CA CYS A 95 7.04 4.12 6.00
C CYS A 95 6.44 4.85 7.20
N ARG A 96 6.56 4.25 8.38
CA ARG A 96 6.27 4.91 9.65
C ARG A 96 7.44 5.79 10.07
N GLU A 97 7.16 7.02 10.51
CA GLU A 97 8.20 7.90 11.09
C GLU A 97 8.72 7.36 12.42
N THR A 98 7.84 6.72 13.20
CA THR A 98 8.16 6.05 14.47
C THR A 98 7.25 4.84 14.61
N VAL A 99 7.65 3.85 15.42
CA VAL A 99 6.83 2.65 15.71
C VAL A 99 5.41 3.00 16.20
N LYS A 100 5.22 4.19 16.77
CA LYS A 100 3.95 4.67 17.34
C LYS A 100 3.10 5.50 16.38
N LYS A 101 3.66 5.95 15.26
CA LYS A 101 2.96 6.81 14.29
C LYS A 101 2.71 6.01 13.02
N GLU A 102 1.45 5.77 12.72
CA GLU A 102 1.03 5.06 11.51
C GLU A 102 1.50 5.80 10.26
N ALA A 103 1.86 5.00 9.25
CA ALA A 103 2.24 5.51 7.95
C ALA A 103 1.00 6.12 7.28
N VAL A 104 1.21 7.06 6.37
CA VAL A 104 0.11 7.71 5.66
C VAL A 104 -0.69 6.67 4.87
N ILE A 105 -0.02 5.65 4.31
CA ILE A 105 -0.69 4.57 3.59
C ILE A 105 -1.62 3.75 4.50
N GLU A 106 -1.22 3.51 5.75
CA GLU A 106 -2.03 2.78 6.73
C GLU A 106 -3.30 3.56 7.07
N GLN A 107 -3.18 4.88 7.26
CA GLN A 107 -4.32 5.75 7.51
C GLN A 107 -5.29 5.80 6.31
N ILE A 108 -4.76 5.79 5.07
CA ILE A 108 -5.58 5.72 3.85
C ILE A 108 -6.36 4.41 3.78
N ILE A 109 -5.68 3.30 4.12
CA ILE A 109 -6.28 1.96 4.15
C ILE A 109 -7.37 1.87 5.21
N GLU A 110 -7.08 2.33 6.44
CA GLU A 110 -8.03 2.31 7.55
C GLU A 110 -9.27 3.16 7.21
N GLU A 111 -9.10 4.36 6.66
CA GLU A 111 -10.21 5.20 6.21
C GLU A 111 -11.05 4.50 5.13
N ALA A 112 -10.41 3.80 4.20
CA ALA A 112 -11.12 3.02 3.19
C ALA A 112 -11.88 1.83 3.80
N GLN A 113 -11.31 1.15 4.79
CA GLN A 113 -11.92 0.05 5.53
C GLN A 113 -13.12 0.51 6.36
N GLU A 114 -13.05 1.68 7.01
CA GLU A 114 -14.17 2.27 7.76
C GLU A 114 -15.33 2.71 6.84
N ALA A 115 -15.01 3.08 5.61
CA ALA A 115 -16.01 3.39 4.59
C ALA A 115 -16.63 2.14 3.94
N GLU A 116 -16.11 0.93 4.21
CA GLU A 116 -16.65 -0.30 3.63
C GLU A 116 -18.03 -0.63 4.23
N LEU A 117 -18.96 -0.98 3.34
CA LEU A 117 -20.20 -1.65 3.72
C LEU A 117 -19.99 -3.18 3.72
N PRO A 118 -20.71 -3.95 4.56
CA PRO A 118 -20.60 -5.40 4.55
C PRO A 118 -20.89 -6.00 3.16
N GLY A 119 -19.96 -6.80 2.63
CA GLY A 119 -20.14 -7.55 1.39
C GLY A 119 -19.78 -6.82 0.10
N ILE A 120 -19.03 -5.71 0.17
CA ILE A 120 -18.49 -5.08 -1.04
C ILE A 120 -17.40 -5.94 -1.70
N SER A 121 -17.24 -5.78 -3.02
CA SER A 121 -16.17 -6.44 -3.77
C SER A 121 -14.81 -5.75 -3.58
N GLU A 122 -13.72 -6.50 -3.76
CA GLU A 122 -12.34 -5.96 -3.74
C GLU A 122 -12.17 -4.78 -4.71
N ALA A 123 -12.79 -4.85 -5.89
CA ALA A 123 -12.74 -3.76 -6.86
C ALA A 123 -13.40 -2.49 -6.32
N ALA A 124 -14.53 -2.61 -5.61
CA ALA A 124 -15.20 -1.47 -4.99
C ALA A 124 -14.36 -0.85 -3.86
N PHE A 125 -13.75 -1.68 -3.02
CA PHE A 125 -12.79 -1.23 -1.99
C PHE A 125 -11.66 -0.41 -2.60
N LEU A 126 -11.02 -0.93 -3.65
CA LEU A 126 -9.89 -0.25 -4.31
C LEU A 126 -10.29 1.07 -4.99
N GLN A 127 -11.54 1.20 -5.46
CA GLN A 127 -12.04 2.47 -6.00
C GLN A 127 -12.22 3.52 -4.89
N THR A 128 -12.77 3.12 -3.75
CA THR A 128 -12.89 3.98 -2.56
C THR A 128 -11.50 4.41 -2.08
N LEU A 129 -10.58 3.44 -1.92
CA LEU A 129 -9.21 3.68 -1.52
C LEU A 129 -8.47 4.62 -2.50
N SER A 130 -8.66 4.44 -3.81
CA SER A 130 -8.08 5.34 -4.82
C SER A 130 -8.53 6.79 -4.61
N SER A 131 -9.82 7.00 -4.35
CA SER A 131 -10.39 8.35 -4.16
C SER A 131 -9.88 9.00 -2.86
N ILE A 132 -9.79 8.23 -1.79
CA ILE A 132 -9.21 8.68 -0.51
C ILE A 132 -7.73 9.01 -0.70
N MET A 133 -6.98 8.15 -1.39
CA MET A 133 -5.57 8.36 -1.68
C MET A 133 -5.35 9.65 -2.47
N ASP A 134 -6.13 9.91 -3.52
CA ASP A 134 -6.02 11.17 -4.28
C ASP A 134 -6.20 12.38 -3.36
N ARG A 135 -7.27 12.42 -2.56
CA ARG A 135 -7.53 13.50 -1.61
C ARG A 135 -6.38 13.69 -0.62
N ARG A 136 -5.88 12.61 -0.02
CA ARG A 136 -4.79 12.66 0.97
C ARG A 136 -3.46 13.11 0.35
N LEU A 137 -3.17 12.70 -0.89
CA LEU A 137 -1.97 13.14 -1.60
C LEU A 137 -2.04 14.62 -1.94
N ASP A 138 -3.20 15.11 -2.40
CA ASP A 138 -3.41 16.53 -2.74
C ASP A 138 -3.33 17.43 -1.49
N GLU A 139 -3.76 16.93 -0.32
CA GLU A 139 -3.62 17.63 0.97
C GLU A 139 -2.16 17.71 1.45
N LEU A 140 -1.37 16.66 1.22
CA LEU A 140 0.03 16.57 1.66
C LEU A 140 1.00 17.30 0.72
N PHE A 141 0.68 17.34 -0.58
CA PHE A 141 1.53 17.89 -1.63
C PHE A 141 0.70 18.82 -2.54
N PRO A 142 0.38 20.05 -2.07
CA PRO A 142 -0.42 21.01 -2.81
C PRO A 142 0.29 21.66 -4.01
#